data_AF-A0A6P6GIJ3-F1
#
_entry.id   AF-A0A6P6GIJ3-F1
#
_cell.length_a   1.000
_cell.length_b   1.000
_cell.length_c   1.000
_cell.angle_alpha   90.00
_cell.angle_beta   90.00
_cell.angle_gamma   90.00
#
_symmetry.space_group_name_H-M   'P 1'
#
loop_
_entity.id
_entity.type
_entity.pdbx_description
1 polymer ?
#
loop_
_entity_poly.entity_id
_entity_poly.type
_entity_poly.pdbx_seq_one_letter_code
_entity_poly.pdbx_strand_id
1 'polypeptide(L)'
;MLLLNGTRCLNNKRFYLRRNIENLEKNSVTSLRTLVNLGSEVYMQADVPDTKRIFVDVGLGFHVEFTWSEALNYISLREEKLSRQIEEYTHLIASIKAQIKLVFPFMAMIFYSCPLHLFCKQITE
;
A
#
# COMPACT_ATOMS: atom_id res chain seq x y z
N MET A 1 -13.29 10.39 -14.33
CA MET A 1 -13.19 10.25 -12.87
C MET A 1 -12.79 8.82 -12.54
N LEU A 2 -11.50 8.50 -12.62
CA LEU A 2 -10.97 7.16 -12.35
C LEU A 2 -10.35 7.18 -10.96
N LEU A 3 -11.15 6.86 -9.94
CA LEU A 3 -10.69 6.71 -8.54
C LEU A 3 -10.87 5.27 -8.07
N LEU A 4 -10.47 4.30 -8.88
CA LEU A 4 -10.30 2.94 -8.41
C LEU A 4 -9.10 2.36 -9.16
N ASN A 5 -8.08 1.95 -8.40
CA ASN A 5 -7.08 0.91 -8.69
C ASN A 5 -5.67 1.20 -8.14
N GLY A 6 -5.53 2.07 -7.13
CA GLY A 6 -4.28 2.14 -6.35
C GLY A 6 -4.05 0.93 -5.42
N THR A 7 -5.12 0.23 -5.01
CA THR A 7 -5.04 -0.91 -4.06
C THR A 7 -4.73 -2.25 -4.73
N ARG A 8 -4.84 -2.34 -6.06
CA ARG A 8 -4.76 -3.62 -6.80
C ARG A 8 -3.35 -4.23 -6.79
N CYS A 9 -2.30 -3.40 -6.74
CA CYS A 9 -0.90 -3.85 -6.71
C CYS A 9 -0.44 -4.38 -5.34
N LEU A 10 -0.97 -3.85 -4.24
CA LEU A 10 -0.64 -4.32 -2.88
C LEU A 10 -1.30 -5.68 -2.57
N ASN A 11 -2.52 -5.89 -3.06
CA ASN A 11 -3.25 -7.15 -2.84
C ASN A 11 -2.53 -8.37 -3.43
N ASN A 12 -1.82 -8.21 -4.55
CA ASN A 12 -1.13 -9.32 -5.22
C ASN A 12 0.08 -9.84 -4.42
N LYS A 13 0.87 -8.96 -3.81
CA LYS A 13 2.05 -9.36 -3.03
C LYS A 13 1.67 -10.10 -1.74
N ARG A 14 0.60 -9.68 -1.09
CA ARG A 14 0.03 -10.29 0.12
C ARG A 14 -0.40 -11.74 -0.11
N PHE A 15 -1.18 -11.95 -1.17
CA PHE A 15 -1.70 -13.28 -1.51
C PHE A 15 -0.57 -14.27 -1.83
N TYR A 16 0.47 -13.81 -2.52
CA TYR A 16 1.60 -14.66 -2.91
C TYR A 16 2.37 -15.23 -1.71
N LEU A 17 2.70 -14.39 -0.72
CA LEU A 17 3.43 -14.81 0.48
C LEU A 17 2.66 -15.85 1.29
N ARG A 18 1.39 -15.55 1.57
CA ARG A 18 0.52 -16.47 2.33
C ARG A 18 0.34 -17.80 1.60
N ARG A 19 0.10 -17.76 0.29
CA ARG A 19 -0.07 -18.95 -0.56
C ARG A 19 1.19 -19.81 -0.55
N ASN A 20 2.38 -19.22 -0.59
CA ASN A 20 3.63 -19.96 -0.54
C ASN A 20 3.84 -20.66 0.79
N ILE A 21 3.53 -20.00 1.92
CA ILE A 21 3.65 -20.62 3.25
C ILE A 21 2.64 -21.76 3.42
N GLU A 22 1.38 -21.55 3.01
CA GLU A 22 0.36 -22.61 3.02
C GLU A 22 0.75 -23.80 2.12
N ASN A 23 1.40 -23.55 0.98
CA ASN A 23 1.92 -24.60 0.12
C ASN A 23 3.10 -25.33 0.77
N LEU A 24 3.98 -24.64 1.48
CA LEU A 24 5.09 -25.26 2.21
C LEU A 24 4.58 -26.16 3.35
N GLU A 25 3.57 -25.68 4.09
CA GLU A 25 2.92 -26.43 5.17
C GLU A 25 2.24 -27.70 4.63
N LYS A 26 1.43 -27.58 3.56
CA LYS A 26 0.71 -28.71 2.97
C LYS A 26 1.61 -29.79 2.37
N ASN A 27 2.73 -29.40 1.80
CA ASN A 27 3.64 -30.35 1.17
C ASN A 27 4.62 -30.98 2.17
N SER A 28 4.70 -30.48 3.42
CA SER A 28 5.54 -31.02 4.50
C SER A 28 6.99 -31.32 4.06
N VAL A 29 7.50 -30.54 3.11
CA VAL A 29 8.73 -30.86 2.39
C VAL A 29 9.91 -30.57 3.29
N THR A 30 10.56 -31.60 3.82
CA THR A 30 11.72 -31.46 4.71
C THR A 30 12.93 -30.83 4.03
N SER A 31 13.16 -31.10 2.75
CA SER A 31 14.24 -30.53 1.95
C SER A 31 13.71 -29.93 0.65
N LEU A 32 14.00 -28.67 0.37
CA LEU A 32 13.46 -27.95 -0.79
C LEU A 32 14.58 -27.47 -1.71
N ARG A 33 14.63 -28.04 -2.91
CA ARG A 33 15.49 -27.56 -3.99
C ARG A 33 14.74 -26.50 -4.80
N THR A 34 15.22 -25.27 -4.79
CA THR A 34 14.58 -24.13 -5.48
C THR A 34 15.53 -23.38 -6.40
N LEU A 35 14.96 -22.73 -7.40
CA LEU A 35 15.66 -21.73 -8.20
C LEU A 35 15.32 -20.36 -7.60
N VAL A 36 16.32 -19.74 -6.97
CA VAL A 36 16.20 -18.41 -6.38
C VAL A 36 16.64 -17.38 -7.39
N ASN A 37 15.80 -16.38 -7.65
CA ASN A 37 16.15 -15.26 -8.51
C ASN A 37 17.02 -14.28 -7.72
N LEU A 38 18.23 -14.01 -8.22
CA LEU A 38 19.19 -13.08 -7.62
C LEU A 38 19.08 -11.65 -8.17
N GLY A 39 18.28 -11.46 -9.23
CA GLY A 39 18.10 -10.20 -9.96
C GLY A 39 18.38 -10.36 -11.46
N SER A 40 17.85 -9.44 -12.28
CA SER A 40 18.10 -9.38 -13.74
C SER A 40 17.94 -10.73 -14.48
N GLU A 41 16.91 -11.50 -14.13
CA GLU A 41 16.65 -12.85 -14.68
C GLU A 41 17.77 -13.87 -14.44
N VAL A 42 18.68 -13.61 -13.50
CA VAL A 42 19.70 -14.56 -13.07
C VAL A 42 19.12 -15.43 -11.96
N TYR A 43 19.15 -16.74 -12.18
CA TYR A 43 18.64 -17.73 -11.24
C TYR A 43 19.79 -18.58 -10.69
N MET A 44 19.79 -18.80 -9.38
CA MET A 44 20.72 -19.69 -8.70
C MET A 44 19.95 -20.87 -8.11
N GLN A 45 20.52 -22.07 -8.25
CA GLN A 45 19.96 -23.24 -7.60
C GLN A 45 20.39 -23.28 -6.14
N ALA A 46 19.41 -23.25 -5.25
CA ALA A 46 19.60 -23.35 -3.80
C ALA A 46 18.97 -24.65 -3.29
N ASP A 47 19.70 -25.31 -2.40
CA ASP A 47 19.18 -26.45 -1.65
C ASP A 47 18.93 -26.00 -0.21
N VAL A 48 17.69 -26.16 0.26
CA VAL A 48 17.26 -25.74 1.59
C VAL A 48 17.07 -26.99 2.44
N PRO A 49 17.97 -27.26 3.41
CA PRO A 49 17.97 -28.49 4.20
C PRO A 49 16.85 -28.55 5.25
N ASP A 50 16.35 -27.39 5.71
CA ASP A 50 15.23 -27.28 6.65
C ASP A 50 14.29 -26.13 6.25
N THR A 51 13.03 -26.43 5.98
CA THR A 51 11.99 -25.46 5.59
C THR A 51 11.01 -25.09 6.73
N LYS A 52 11.17 -25.74 7.89
CA LYS A 52 10.26 -25.58 9.04
C LYS A 52 10.34 -24.19 9.67
N ARG A 53 11.44 -23.48 9.42
CA ARG A 53 11.71 -22.16 9.98
C ARG A 53 11.98 -21.18 8.84
N ILE A 54 11.39 -20.01 8.94
CA ILE A 54 11.56 -18.95 7.96
C ILE A 54 12.05 -17.68 8.65
N PHE A 55 12.94 -16.94 8.00
CA PHE A 55 13.37 -15.63 8.47
C PHE A 55 12.47 -14.56 7.88
N VAL A 56 11.81 -13.81 8.73
CA VAL A 56 10.97 -12.67 8.33
C VAL A 56 11.66 -11.39 8.78
N ASP A 57 11.77 -10.44 7.86
CA ASP A 57 12.21 -9.09 8.17
C ASP A 57 11.11 -8.35 8.95
N VAL A 58 11.46 -7.94 10.18
CA VAL A 58 10.57 -7.17 11.06
C VAL A 58 10.78 -5.65 10.84
N GLY A 59 11.87 -5.29 10.17
CA GLY A 59 12.29 -3.93 9.86
C GLY A 59 13.56 -3.54 10.61
N LEU A 60 14.10 -2.37 10.26
CA LEU A 60 15.34 -1.81 10.85
C LEU A 60 16.57 -2.74 10.71
N GLY A 61 16.55 -3.67 9.74
CA GLY A 61 17.62 -4.64 9.52
C GLY A 61 17.58 -5.86 10.46
N PHE A 62 16.49 -6.04 11.23
CA PHE A 62 16.31 -7.19 12.09
C PHE A 62 15.48 -8.29 11.42
N HIS A 63 16.05 -9.49 11.42
CA HIS A 63 15.38 -10.70 10.94
C HIS A 63 15.07 -11.59 12.13
N VAL A 64 13.82 -12.04 12.22
CA VAL A 64 13.35 -12.95 13.27
C VAL A 64 13.00 -14.29 12.64
N GLU A 65 13.38 -15.36 13.32
CA GLU A 65 13.05 -16.72 12.95
C GLU A 65 11.62 -17.04 13.40
N PHE A 66 10.77 -17.49 12.47
CA PHE A 66 9.38 -17.85 12.73
C PHE A 66 9.08 -19.27 12.27
N THR A 67 8.15 -19.91 12.98
CA THR A 67 7.45 -21.12 12.52
C THR A 67 6.31 -20.76 11.54
N TRP A 68 5.77 -21.75 10.83
CA TRP A 68 4.71 -21.51 9.83
C TRP A 68 3.46 -20.84 10.43
N SER A 69 3.01 -21.29 11.60
CA SER A 69 1.82 -20.75 12.27
C SER A 69 2.03 -19.31 12.74
N GLU A 70 3.20 -19.02 13.32
CA GLU A 70 3.57 -17.67 13.73
C GLU A 70 3.68 -16.72 12.53
N ALA A 71 4.25 -17.19 11.41
CA ALA A 71 4.35 -16.42 10.18
C ALA A 71 2.97 -16.08 9.60
N LEU A 72 2.03 -17.03 9.58
CA LEU A 72 0.65 -16.79 9.14
C LEU A 72 -0.06 -15.75 10.02
N ASN A 73 0.16 -15.80 11.33
CA ASN A 73 -0.36 -14.81 12.26
C ASN A 73 0.26 -13.43 12.03
N TYR A 74 1.59 -13.37 11.86
CA TYR A 74 2.31 -12.12 11.59
C TYR A 74 1.86 -11.46 10.29
N ILE A 75 1.65 -12.23 9.22
CA ILE A 75 1.08 -11.72 7.96
C ILE A 75 -0.27 -11.06 8.25
N SER A 76 -1.17 -11.75 8.96
CA SER A 76 -2.51 -11.24 9.26
C SER A 76 -2.48 -9.93 10.05
N LEU A 77 -1.61 -9.82 11.06
CA LEU A 77 -1.35 -8.58 11.80
C LEU A 77 -0.84 -7.45 10.91
N ARG A 78 0.11 -7.74 10.02
CA ARG A 78 0.64 -6.76 9.06
C ARG A 78 -0.42 -6.30 8.07
N GLU A 79 -1.30 -7.19 7.63
CA GLU A 79 -2.43 -6.85 6.75
C GLU A 79 -3.41 -5.90 7.41
N GLU A 80 -3.75 -6.14 8.67
CA GLU A 80 -4.66 -5.29 9.42
C GLU A 80 -4.05 -3.89 9.63
N LYS A 81 -2.77 -3.82 10.00
CA LYS A 81 -2.04 -2.55 10.13
C LYS A 81 -2.02 -1.76 8.82
N LEU A 82 -1.75 -2.43 7.71
CA LEU A 82 -1.72 -1.80 6.40
C LEU A 82 -3.10 -1.31 5.96
N SER A 83 -4.15 -2.09 6.26
CA SER A 83 -5.55 -1.71 5.99
C SER A 83 -5.93 -0.44 6.76
N ARG A 84 -5.60 -0.36 8.05
CA ARG A 84 -5.81 0.86 8.86
C ARG A 84 -5.11 2.09 8.27
N GLN A 85 -3.86 1.94 7.86
CA GLN A 85 -3.11 3.04 7.21
C GLN A 85 -3.79 3.49 5.92
N ILE A 86 -4.29 2.55 5.10
CA ILE A 86 -5.01 2.88 3.87
C ILE A 86 -6.28 3.68 4.18
N GLU A 87 -7.04 3.29 5.21
CA GLU A 87 -8.24 4.01 5.63
C GLU A 87 -7.92 5.43 6.10
N GLU A 88 -6.88 5.60 6.93
CA GLU A 88 -6.41 6.91 7.39
C GLU A 88 -6.02 7.82 6.21
N TYR A 89 -5.21 7.32 5.27
CA TYR A 89 -4.83 8.08 4.07
C TYR A 89 -6.03 8.38 3.18
N THR A 90 -6.98 7.45 3.06
CA THR A 90 -8.20 7.66 2.28
C THR A 90 -9.04 8.77 2.88
N HIS A 91 -9.15 8.81 4.22
CA HIS A 91 -9.84 9.87 4.93
C HIS A 91 -9.16 11.23 4.72
N LEU A 92 -7.83 11.29 4.82
CA LEU A 92 -7.05 12.50 4.54
C LEU A 92 -7.26 13.00 3.10
N ILE A 93 -7.21 12.11 2.12
CA ILE A 93 -7.47 12.44 0.71
C ILE A 93 -8.90 12.99 0.55
N ALA A 94 -9.88 12.37 1.20
CA ALA A 94 -11.27 12.83 1.17
C ALA A 94 -11.42 14.23 1.79
N SER A 95 -10.76 14.49 2.93
CA SER A 95 -10.76 15.81 3.58
C SER A 95 -10.14 16.89 2.69
N ILE A 96 -8.96 16.62 2.09
CA ILE A 96 -8.30 17.56 1.17
C ILE A 96 -9.18 17.82 -0.05
N LYS A 97 -9.76 16.75 -0.62
CA LYS A 97 -10.65 16.87 -1.78
C LYS A 97 -11.90 17.69 -1.46
N ALA A 98 -12.44 17.56 -0.25
CA ALA A 98 -13.56 18.38 0.22
C ALA A 98 -13.17 19.85 0.38
N GLN A 99 -12.02 20.14 1.00
CA GLN A 99 -11.49 21.50 1.13
C GLN A 99 -11.32 22.18 -0.24
N ILE A 100 -10.71 21.50 -1.22
CA ILE A 100 -10.56 22.02 -2.58
C ILE A 100 -11.93 22.29 -3.23
N LYS A 101 -12.88 21.37 -3.08
CA LYS A 101 -14.20 21.47 -3.67
C LYS A 101 -15.05 22.60 -3.07
N LEU A 102 -14.78 23.02 -1.83
CA LEU A 102 -15.41 24.19 -1.21
C LEU A 102 -14.75 25.51 -1.62
N VAL A 103 -13.43 25.56 -1.71
CA VAL A 103 -12.69 26.77 -2.08
C VAL A 103 -12.92 27.17 -3.54
N PHE A 104 -13.00 26.20 -4.46
CA PHE A 104 -13.19 26.47 -5.89
C PHE A 104 -14.45 27.30 -6.23
N PRO A 105 -15.67 26.91 -5.81
CA PRO A 105 -16.87 27.71 -6.04
C PRO A 105 -16.87 29.01 -5.21
N PHE A 106 -16.27 29.02 -4.02
CA PHE A 106 -16.18 30.22 -3.19
C PHE A 106 -15.32 31.31 -3.85
N MET A 107 -14.18 30.93 -4.42
CA MET A 107 -13.34 31.85 -5.21
C MET A 107 -14.09 32.38 -6.43
N ALA A 108 -14.77 31.50 -7.18
CA ALA A 108 -15.60 31.95 -8.30
C ALA A 108 -16.68 32.94 -7.86
N MET A 109 -17.37 32.66 -6.74
CA MET A 109 -18.40 33.55 -6.19
C MET A 109 -17.82 34.89 -5.73
N ILE A 110 -16.61 34.94 -5.17
CA ILE A 110 -15.91 36.20 -4.90
C ILE A 110 -15.63 36.96 -6.21
N PHE A 111 -15.12 36.31 -7.26
CA PHE A 111 -14.89 36.99 -8.55
C PHE A 111 -16.20 37.49 -9.20
N TYR A 112 -17.32 36.78 -9.06
CA TYR A 112 -18.62 37.18 -9.62
C TYR A 112 -19.41 38.16 -8.73
N SER A 113 -19.20 38.15 -7.41
CA SER A 113 -19.90 39.02 -6.45
C SER A 113 -19.05 40.18 -5.93
N CYS A 114 -17.75 40.24 -6.23
CA CYS A 114 -16.93 41.40 -5.92
C CYS A 114 -17.29 42.53 -6.89
N PRO A 115 -17.90 43.63 -6.42
CA PRO A 115 -18.23 44.78 -7.26
C PRO A 115 -16.98 45.64 -7.47
N LEU A 116 -15.83 45.05 -7.84
CA LEU A 116 -14.72 45.87 -8.37
C LEU A 116 -15.05 46.45 -9.75
N HIS A 117 -16.19 46.08 -10.33
CA HIS A 117 -16.76 46.75 -11.50
C HIS A 117 -17.51 48.05 -11.15
N LEU A 118 -17.72 48.40 -9.88
CA LEU A 118 -18.40 49.66 -9.53
C LEU A 118 -17.45 50.85 -9.29
N PHE A 119 -16.15 50.62 -9.07
CA PHE A 119 -15.19 51.71 -8.83
C PHE A 119 -14.49 52.25 -10.08
N CYS A 120 -14.45 51.50 -11.19
CA CYS A 120 -13.78 51.96 -12.41
C CYS A 120 -14.69 52.77 -13.37
N LYS A 121 -15.99 52.91 -13.07
CA LYS A 121 -16.93 53.72 -13.86
C LYS A 121 -17.15 55.16 -13.34
N GLN A 122 -16.50 55.56 -12.24
CA GLN A 122 -16.60 56.95 -11.73
C GLN A 122 -15.36 57.81 -12.03
N ILE A 123 -14.38 57.32 -12.79
CA ILE A 123 -13.15 58.07 -13.13
C ILE A 123 -12.99 58.31 -14.65
N THR A 124 -13.91 57.81 -15.48
CA THR A 124 -13.92 58.13 -16.92
C THR A 124 -15.33 58.58 -17.31
N GLU A 125 -15.47 59.90 -17.36
CA GLU A 125 -16.56 60.75 -17.91
C GLU A 125 -17.93 60.75 -17.21
#